data_AF-A0A939NYE4-F1
#
_entry.id   AF-A0A939NYE4-F1
#
_cell.length_a   1.000
_cell.length_b   1.000
_cell.length_c   1.000
_cell.angle_alpha   90.00
_cell.angle_beta   90.00
_cell.angle_gamma   90.00
#
_symmetry.space_group_name_H-M   'P 1'
#
loop_
_entity.id
_entity.type
_entity.pdbx_description
1 polymer ?
#
loop_
_entity_poly.entity_id
_entity_poly.type
_entity_poly.pdbx_seq_one_letter_code
_entity_poly.pdbx_strand_id
1 'polypeptide(L)'
;MYAGSGGGEGSDLHLALDIATILIATHGVSALGFTSFTGSRDLERIRRTDPILRRRVERLLAEELARAEEIISERRANVMRVAEALMEQEVLSGEVVAKFILGRNSPS
;
A
#
# COMPACT_ATOMS: atom_id res chain seq x y z
N MET A 1 8.02 15.14 7.32
CA MET A 1 8.73 13.86 7.08
C MET A 1 7.76 12.76 7.50
N TYR A 2 7.09 12.10 6.54
CA TYR A 2 6.02 11.13 6.82
C TYR A 2 6.63 9.78 7.21
N ALA A 3 6.84 9.56 8.51
CA ALA A 3 7.48 8.38 9.07
C ALA A 3 6.81 7.03 8.70
N GLY A 4 5.53 7.04 8.28
CA GLY A 4 4.82 5.84 7.83
C GLY A 4 5.15 5.41 6.39
N SER A 5 5.58 6.34 5.54
CA SER A 5 5.66 6.11 4.08
C SER A 5 6.96 5.45 3.59
N GLY A 6 8.03 5.33 4.38
CA GLY A 6 9.27 4.77 3.82
C GLY A 6 10.40 4.30 4.75
N GLY A 7 11.06 3.23 4.28
CA GLY A 7 12.45 2.85 4.55
C GLY A 7 12.71 2.03 5.82
N GLY A 8 11.89 2.20 6.85
CA GLY A 8 11.98 1.44 8.10
C GLY A 8 11.15 0.17 8.10
N GLU A 9 11.54 -0.78 8.95
CA GLU A 9 10.68 -1.93 9.31
C GLU A 9 9.35 -1.41 9.86
N GLY A 10 8.24 -1.98 9.36
CA GLY A 10 6.88 -1.58 9.72
C GLY A 10 6.30 -0.39 8.95
N SER A 11 7.05 0.22 8.01
CA SER A 11 6.49 1.22 7.08
C SER A 11 5.53 0.59 6.06
N ASP A 12 4.67 1.42 5.45
CA ASP A 12 3.75 0.99 4.39
C ASP A 12 4.51 0.36 3.23
N LEU A 13 5.66 0.95 2.85
CA LEU A 13 6.51 0.42 1.80
C LEU A 13 7.14 -0.93 2.18
N HIS A 14 7.56 -1.10 3.44
CA HIS A 14 8.08 -2.38 3.92
C HIS A 14 7.03 -3.48 3.86
N LEU A 15 5.81 -3.19 4.32
CA LEU A 15 4.69 -4.12 4.28
C LEU A 15 4.27 -4.45 2.84
N ALA A 16 4.15 -3.44 1.98
CA ALA A 16 3.82 -3.63 0.56
C ALA A 16 4.86 -4.49 -0.15
N LEU A 17 6.15 -4.28 0.13
CA LEU A 17 7.24 -5.05 -0.43
C LEU A 17 7.16 -6.53 -0.03
N ASP A 18 6.83 -6.83 1.22
CA ASP A 18 6.66 -8.20 1.70
C ASP A 18 5.44 -8.88 1.08
N ILE A 19 4.29 -8.20 1.01
CA ILE A 19 3.09 -8.71 0.34
C ILE A 19 3.39 -9.03 -1.12
N ALA A 20 3.98 -8.09 -1.86
CA ALA A 20 4.32 -8.29 -3.27
C ALA A 20 5.30 -9.46 -3.47
N THR A 21 6.25 -9.63 -2.56
CA THR A 21 7.22 -10.73 -2.61
C THR A 21 6.54 -12.08 -2.39
N ILE A 22 5.65 -12.18 -1.40
CA ILE A 22 4.88 -13.40 -1.13
C ILE A 22 4.01 -13.73 -2.35
N LEU A 23 3.29 -12.77 -2.90
CA LEU A 23 2.41 -13.01 -4.05
C LEU A 23 3.18 -13.53 -5.26
N ILE A 24 4.33 -12.92 -5.59
CA ILE A 24 5.10 -13.29 -6.78
C ILE A 24 5.92 -14.57 -6.54
N ALA A 25 6.47 -14.77 -5.35
CA ALA A 25 7.22 -15.98 -5.02
C ALA A 25 6.32 -17.21 -4.96
N THR A 26 5.11 -17.09 -4.41
CA THR A 26 4.16 -18.21 -4.30
C THR A 26 3.47 -18.54 -5.62
N HIS A 27 3.24 -17.56 -6.50
CA HIS A 27 2.66 -17.80 -7.83
C HIS A 27 3.68 -18.04 -8.95
N GLY A 28 4.95 -17.66 -8.75
CA GLY A 28 6.01 -17.75 -9.75
C GLY A 28 6.95 -18.97 -9.62
N VAL A 29 6.96 -19.64 -8.47
CA VAL A 29 7.76 -20.86 -8.26
C VAL A 29 6.86 -22.07 -8.47
N SER A 30 6.91 -22.60 -9.69
CA SER A 30 6.24 -23.85 -10.06
C SER A 30 6.54 -24.98 -9.06
N ALA A 31 5.47 -25.58 -8.54
CA ALA A 31 5.34 -26.96 -8.11
C ALA A 31 6.16 -27.56 -6.94
N LEU A 32 7.27 -26.99 -6.41
CA LEU A 32 8.08 -27.75 -5.42
C LEU A 32 8.70 -26.99 -4.22
N GLY A 33 8.42 -25.70 -4.01
CA GLY A 33 9.04 -24.95 -2.90
C GLY A 33 8.10 -24.74 -1.72
N PHE A 34 8.13 -25.61 -0.70
CA PHE A 34 7.62 -25.23 0.62
C PHE A 34 8.49 -24.08 1.15
N THR A 35 7.98 -22.86 1.09
CA THR A 35 8.65 -21.68 1.67
C THR A 35 7.80 -21.16 2.83
N SER A 36 8.06 -21.67 4.03
CA SER A 36 7.64 -20.96 5.24
C SER A 36 8.55 -19.74 5.39
N PHE A 37 8.17 -18.61 4.81
CA PHE A 37 8.84 -17.35 5.11
C PHE A 37 8.52 -16.99 6.57
N THR A 38 9.54 -16.94 7.43
CA THR A 38 9.32 -16.71 8.87
C THR A 38 9.31 -15.23 9.24
N GLY A 39 9.62 -14.34 8.28
CA GLY A 39 9.50 -12.90 8.44
C GLY A 39 10.18 -12.10 7.31
N SER A 40 10.11 -10.78 7.40
CA SER A 40 10.57 -9.82 6.39
C SER A 40 12.03 -9.98 5.96
N ARG A 41 12.91 -10.41 6.88
CA ARG A 41 14.33 -10.68 6.57
C ARG A 41 14.52 -11.83 5.58
N ASP A 42 13.68 -12.86 5.63
CA ASP A 42 13.74 -13.97 4.67
C ASP A 42 13.32 -13.50 3.28
N LEU A 43 12.26 -12.69 3.21
CA LEU A 43 11.76 -12.12 1.97
C LEU A 43 12.79 -11.17 1.34
N GLU A 44 13.46 -10.34 2.15
CA GLU A 44 14.55 -9.49 1.69
C GLU A 44 15.71 -10.31 1.14
N ARG A 45 16.14 -11.37 1.84
CA ARG A 45 17.21 -12.25 1.39
C ARG A 45 16.91 -12.83 0.00
N ILE A 46 15.69 -13.27 -0.25
CA ILE A 46 15.33 -13.88 -1.54
C ILE A 46 15.29 -12.83 -2.65
N ARG A 47 14.75 -11.62 -2.38
CA ARG A 47 14.84 -10.49 -3.33
C ARG A 47 16.29 -10.12 -3.65
N ARG A 48 17.21 -10.24 -2.69
CA ARG A 48 18.65 -9.98 -2.92
C ARG A 48 19.30 -11.06 -3.79
N THR A 49 18.89 -12.32 -3.66
CA THR A 49 19.49 -13.44 -4.39
C THR A 49 18.83 -13.74 -5.74
N ASP A 50 17.59 -13.31 -5.96
CA ASP A 50 16.84 -13.50 -7.21
C ASP A 50 16.51 -12.14 -7.87
N PRO A 51 17.32 -11.70 -8.85
CA PRO A 51 17.08 -10.46 -9.57
C PRO A 51 15.80 -10.44 -10.41
N ILE A 52 15.31 -11.60 -10.85
CA ILE A 52 14.06 -11.69 -11.64
C ILE A 52 12.87 -11.45 -10.72
N LEU A 53 12.84 -12.11 -9.56
CA LEU A 53 11.83 -11.87 -8.52
C LEU A 53 11.84 -10.39 -8.13
N ARG A 54 13.01 -9.84 -7.81
CA ARG A 54 13.14 -8.44 -7.41
C ARG A 54 12.55 -7.48 -8.45
N ARG A 55 12.89 -7.63 -9.73
CA ARG A 55 12.34 -6.79 -10.80
C ARG A 55 10.82 -6.91 -10.93
N ARG A 56 10.26 -8.12 -10.76
CA ARG A 56 8.81 -8.33 -10.80
C ARG A 56 8.12 -7.64 -9.62
N VAL A 57 8.70 -7.72 -8.43
CA VAL A 57 8.21 -7.04 -7.22
C VAL A 57 8.26 -5.52 -7.40
N GLU A 58 9.41 -4.97 -7.84
CA GLU A 58 9.57 -3.54 -8.10
C GLU A 58 8.57 -3.02 -9.14
N ARG A 59 8.33 -3.79 -10.21
CA ARG A 59 7.33 -3.44 -11.22
C ARG A 59 5.92 -3.39 -10.63
N LEU A 60 5.51 -4.41 -9.86
CA LEU A 60 4.18 -4.43 -9.22
C LEU A 60 3.98 -3.24 -8.28
N LEU A 61 5.00 -2.90 -7.47
CA LEU A 61 4.93 -1.75 -6.58
C LEU A 61 4.81 -0.43 -7.34
N ALA A 62 5.52 -0.28 -8.47
CA ALA A 62 5.41 0.91 -9.31
C ALA A 62 4.02 1.02 -9.96
N GLU A 63 3.45 -0.09 -10.43
CA GLU A 63 2.10 -0.15 -11.00
C GLU A 63 1.04 0.24 -9.96
N GLU A 64 1.11 -0.31 -8.75
CA GLU A 64 0.15 0.02 -7.68
C GLU A 64 0.35 1.42 -7.10
N LEU A 65 1.58 1.95 -7.07
CA LEU A 65 1.82 3.35 -6.72
C LEU A 65 1.15 4.29 -7.72
N ALA A 66 1.38 4.07 -9.02
CA ALA A 66 0.76 4.88 -10.08
C ALA A 66 -0.78 4.82 -10.00
N ARG A 67 -1.34 3.64 -9.74
CA ARG A 67 -2.78 3.46 -9.54
C ARG A 67 -3.29 4.18 -8.30
N ALA A 68 -2.55 4.12 -7.18
CA ALA A 68 -2.93 4.84 -5.97
C ALA A 68 -2.91 6.36 -6.20
N GLU A 69 -1.89 6.88 -6.89
CA GLU A 69 -1.81 8.29 -7.29
C GLU A 69 -2.99 8.70 -8.19
N GLU A 70 -3.36 7.86 -9.16
CA GLU A 70 -4.52 8.08 -10.03
C GLU A 70 -5.82 8.16 -9.22
N ILE A 71 -6.07 7.22 -8.32
CA ILE A 71 -7.27 7.20 -7.45
C ILE A 71 -7.35 8.47 -6.60
N ILE A 72 -6.23 8.91 -6.03
CA ILE A 72 -6.16 10.15 -5.22
C ILE A 72 -6.39 11.38 -6.11
N SER A 73 -5.82 11.40 -7.30
CA SER A 73 -5.98 12.49 -8.27
C SER A 73 -7.43 12.65 -8.72
N GLU A 74 -8.09 11.56 -9.11
CA GLU A 74 -9.50 11.54 -9.50
C GLU A 74 -10.43 12.00 -8.38
N ARG A 75 -10.06 11.72 -7.13
CA ARG A 75 -10.86 12.00 -5.92
C ARG A 75 -10.33 13.18 -5.12
N ARG A 76 -9.48 14.02 -5.72
CA ARG A 76 -8.73 15.06 -5.00
C ARG A 76 -9.62 15.96 -4.14
N ALA A 77 -10.78 16.37 -4.65
CA ALA A 77 -11.72 17.20 -3.88
C ALA A 77 -12.23 16.51 -2.60
N ASN A 78 -12.55 15.21 -2.68
CA ASN A 78 -13.02 14.44 -1.52
C ASN A 78 -11.89 14.19 -0.53
N VAL A 79 -10.68 13.90 -1.02
CA VAL A 79 -9.48 13.72 -0.19
C VAL A 79 -9.15 15.02 0.57
N MET A 80 -9.20 16.17 -0.10
CA MET A 80 -8.97 17.47 0.53
C MET A 80 -10.01 17.77 1.61
N ARG A 81 -11.29 17.47 1.38
CA ARG A 81 -12.34 17.62 2.42
C ARG A 81 -12.08 16.78 3.67
N VAL A 82 -11.65 15.53 3.48
CA VAL A 82 -11.27 14.67 4.61
C VAL A 82 -10.06 15.26 5.35
N ALA A 83 -9.06 15.75 4.62
CA ALA A 83 -7.86 16.35 5.20
C ALA A 83 -8.17 17.64 5.98
N GLU A 84 -8.98 18.53 5.44
CA GLU A 84 -9.44 19.76 6.09
C GLU A 84 -10.19 19.45 7.39
N ALA A 85 -11.15 18.53 7.34
CA ALA A 85 -11.90 18.13 8.53
C ALA A 85 -11.01 17.44 9.59
N LEU A 86 -10.00 16.66 9.19
CA LEU A 86 -9.01 16.08 10.11
C LEU A 86 -8.13 17.15 10.77
N MET A 87 -7.76 18.21 10.04
CA MET A 87 -6.98 19.31 10.61
C MET A 87 -7.76 20.07 11.68
N GLU A 88 -9.09 20.15 11.56
CA GLU A 88 -9.95 20.84 12.53
C GLU A 88 -10.31 19.97 13.75
N GLN A 89 -10.56 18.67 13.54
CA GLN A 89 -11.16 17.79 14.56
C GLN A 89 -10.20 16.75 15.13
N GLU A 90 -9.00 16.61 14.55
CA GLU A 90 -7.96 15.60 14.84
C GLU A 90 -8.38 14.14 14.59
N VAL A 91 -9.65 13.81 14.81
CA VAL A 91 -10.23 12.48 14.66
C VAL A 91 -11.58 12.61 13.96
N LEU A 92 -11.77 11.84 12.89
CA LEU A 92 -13.05 11.69 12.21
C LEU A 92 -13.56 10.25 12.38
N SER A 93 -14.87 10.10 12.55
CA SER A 93 -15.48 8.78 12.49
C SER A 93 -15.50 8.25 11.05
N GLY A 94 -15.51 6.93 10.89
CA GLY A 94 -15.64 6.29 9.57
C GLY A 94 -16.90 6.72 8.82
N GLU A 95 -17.99 7.05 9.52
CA GLU A 95 -19.22 7.56 8.91
C GLU A 95 -19.04 8.95 8.29
N VAL A 96 -18.31 9.84 8.97
CA VAL A 96 -18.01 11.19 8.45
C VAL A 96 -17.11 11.09 7.22
N VAL A 97 -16.07 10.26 7.28
CA VAL A 97 -15.18 10.00 6.13
C VAL A 97 -15.97 9.39 4.96
N ALA A 98 -16.87 8.44 5.22
CA ALA A 98 -17.70 7.84 4.18
C ALA A 98 -18.62 8.86 3.51
N LYS A 99 -19.19 9.83 4.24
CA LYS A 99 -20.00 10.91 3.66
C LYS A 99 -19.18 11.76 2.68
N PHE A 100 -17.95 12.12 3.05
CA PHE A 100 -17.05 12.88 2.17
C PHE A 100 -16.64 12.10 0.92
N ILE A 101 -16.34 10.80 1.06
CA ILE A 101 -15.88 9.97 -0.06
C ILE A 101 -17.02 9.57 -1.01
N LEU A 102 -18.21 9.28 -0.48
CA LEU A 102 -19.37 8.81 -1.25
C LEU A 102 -20.24 9.94 -1.82
N GLY A 103 -19.93 11.20 -1.51
CA GLY A 103 -20.68 12.34 -2.05
C GLY A 103 -22.16 12.37 -1.62
N ARG A 104 -22.50 11.78 -0.46
CA ARG A 104 -23.81 12.00 0.15
C ARG A 104 -23.82 13.42 0.74
N ASN A 105 -24.06 14.40 -0.14
CA ASN A 105 -24.58 15.69 0.28
C ASN A 105 -25.78 15.41 1.19
N SER A 106 -25.66 15.72 2.48
CA SER A 106 -26.82 15.77 3.37
C SER A 106 -27.83 16.75 2.73
N PRO A 107 -29.13 16.42 2.72
CA PRO A 107 -30.14 17.32 2.19
C PRO A 107 -30.18 18.60 3.01
N SER A 108 -30.49 19.68 2.31
CA SER A 108 -30.87 21.01 2.82
C SER A 108 -31.85 20.95 3.99
#